data_AF-A0A5C5WPY5-F1
#
_entry.id   AF-A0A5C5WPY5-F1
#
_cell.length_a   1.000
_cell.length_b   1.000
_cell.length_c   1.000
_cell.angle_alpha   90.00
_cell.angle_beta   90.00
_cell.angle_gamma   90.00
#
_symmetry.space_group_name_H-M   'P 1'
#
loop_
_entity.id
_entity.type
_entity.pdbx_description
1 polymer ?
#
loop_
_entity_poly.entity_id
_entity_poly.type
_entity_poly.pdbx_seq_one_letter_code
_entity_poly.pdbx_strand_id
1 'polypeptide(L)'
;MKRNKKSGFSLLEVIAAVVILAVVAAATVATVAPMRAKSEDKLDDQQIATLNAMSQTFFLEKGAYPTTVTQLAQAEYLPYTTTDERRRVSAMRSKYNYDRTTGVFTKK
;
A
#
# COMPACT_ATOMS: atom_id res chain seq x y z
N MET A 1 -5.63 63.64 0.66
CA MET A 1 -5.68 62.17 0.45
C MET A 1 -5.58 61.47 1.80
N LYS A 2 -6.64 60.79 2.28
CA LYS A 2 -6.60 60.04 3.56
C LYS A 2 -5.87 58.70 3.33
N ARG A 3 -4.74 58.47 4.02
CA ARG A 3 -4.01 57.20 4.01
C ARG A 3 -4.78 56.18 4.86
N ASN A 4 -5.35 55.15 4.23
CA ASN A 4 -5.87 53.98 4.94
C ASN A 4 -4.69 53.24 5.59
N LYS A 5 -4.63 53.22 6.93
CA LYS A 5 -3.69 52.39 7.67
C LYS A 5 -4.08 50.92 7.46
N LYS A 6 -3.26 50.16 6.75
CA LYS A 6 -3.39 48.70 6.71
C LYS A 6 -2.99 48.18 8.10
N SER A 7 -3.91 47.57 8.84
CA SER A 7 -3.57 46.82 10.06
C SER A 7 -2.77 45.60 9.65
N GLY A 8 -1.49 45.55 10.02
CA GLY A 8 -0.69 44.34 9.90
C GLY A 8 -1.14 43.29 10.91
N PHE A 9 -0.76 42.04 10.67
CA PHE A 9 -1.00 40.94 11.61
C PHE A 9 -0.35 41.22 12.97
N SER A 10 -1.10 41.00 14.05
CA SER A 10 -0.55 41.10 15.40
C SER A 10 0.33 39.90 15.72
N LEU A 11 1.41 40.12 16.48
CA LEU A 11 2.28 39.03 16.95
C LEU A 11 1.49 37.98 17.76
N LEU A 12 0.46 38.43 18.47
CA LEU A 12 -0.41 37.58 19.27
C LEU A 12 -1.31 36.68 18.41
N GLU A 13 -1.78 37.18 17.26
CA GLU A 13 -2.54 36.38 16.29
C GLU A 13 -1.66 35.29 15.67
N VAL A 14 -0.39 35.59 15.39
CA VAL A 14 0.55 34.61 14.83
C VAL A 14 0.83 33.49 15.85
N ILE A 15 1.05 33.83 17.12
CA ILE A 15 1.27 32.82 18.17
C ILE A 15 0.02 31.95 18.35
N ALA A 16 -1.17 32.56 18.42
CA ALA A 16 -2.42 31.80 18.51
C ALA A 16 -2.62 30.86 17.32
N ALA A 17 -2.34 31.31 16.10
CA ALA A 17 -2.44 30.48 14.90
C ALA A 17 -1.46 29.30 14.92
N VAL A 18 -0.20 29.52 15.31
CA VAL A 18 0.81 28.44 15.39
C VAL A 18 0.42 27.38 16.41
N VAL A 19 -0.12 27.79 17.56
CA VAL A 19 -0.58 26.83 18.60
C VAL A 19 -1.72 25.96 18.07
N ILE A 20 -2.71 26.55 17.40
CA ILE A 20 -3.82 25.79 16.79
C ILE A 20 -3.28 24.81 15.74
N LEU A 21 -2.37 25.26 14.87
CA LEU A 21 -1.75 24.40 13.86
C LEU A 21 -0.98 23.23 14.48
N ALA A 22 -0.24 23.46 15.56
CA ALA A 22 0.51 22.42 16.26
C ALA A 22 -0.42 21.35 16.84
N VAL A 23 -1.51 21.75 17.48
CA VAL A 23 -2.51 20.82 18.06
C VAL A 23 -3.19 20.00 16.96
N VAL A 24 -3.62 20.65 15.87
CA VAL A 24 -4.25 19.96 14.74
C VAL A 24 -3.27 18.97 14.10
N ALA A 25 -2.02 19.39 13.85
CA ALA A 25 -1.00 18.53 13.29
C ALA A 25 -0.78 17.27 14.14
N ALA A 26 -0.61 17.43 15.46
CA ALA A 26 -0.43 16.30 16.38
C ALA A 26 -1.62 15.32 16.34
N ALA A 27 -2.86 15.83 16.36
CA ALA A 27 -4.07 15.01 16.30
C ALA A 27 -4.21 14.25 14.96
N THR A 28 -3.86 14.89 13.84
CA THR A 28 -3.91 14.23 12.52
C THR A 28 -2.88 13.10 12.40
N VAL A 29 -1.66 13.28 12.90
CA VAL A 29 -0.63 12.23 12.86
C VAL A 29 -1.07 11.01 13.69
N ALA A 30 -1.60 11.25 14.90
CA ALA A 30 -2.05 10.19 15.80
C ALA A 30 -3.18 9.33 15.21
N THR A 31 -3.99 9.89 14.31
CA THR A 31 -5.13 9.20 13.70
C THR A 31 -4.78 8.55 12.36
N VAL A 32 -3.99 9.22 11.51
CA VAL A 32 -3.68 8.74 10.16
C VAL A 32 -2.65 7.61 10.16
N ALA A 33 -1.65 7.64 11.05
CA ALA A 33 -0.62 6.61 11.11
C ALA A 33 -1.19 5.18 11.32
N PRO A 34 -2.04 4.90 12.33
CA PRO A 34 -2.62 3.57 12.51
C PRO A 34 -3.60 3.20 11.39
N MET A 35 -4.31 4.17 10.81
CA MET A 35 -5.19 3.94 9.66
C MET A 35 -4.42 3.48 8.42
N ARG A 36 -3.23 4.04 8.18
CA ARG A 36 -2.34 3.63 7.07
C ARG A 36 -1.83 2.21 7.29
N ALA A 37 -1.29 1.91 8.47
CA ALA A 37 -0.82 0.56 8.79
C ALA A 37 -1.92 -0.50 8.61
N LYS A 38 -3.13 -0.23 9.13
CA LYS A 38 -4.29 -1.12 8.95
C LYS A 38 -4.71 -1.26 7.48
N SER A 39 -4.56 -0.20 6.68
CA SER A 39 -4.89 -0.25 5.26
C SER A 39 -3.87 -1.07 4.49
N GLU A 40 -2.58 -0.92 4.79
CA GLU A 40 -1.50 -1.73 4.21
C GLU A 40 -1.68 -3.21 4.53
N ASP A 41 -2.02 -3.56 5.78
CA ASP A 41 -2.31 -4.95 6.16
C ASP A 41 -3.48 -5.54 5.37
N LYS A 42 -4.57 -4.77 5.22
CA LYS A 42 -5.74 -5.22 4.42
C LYS A 42 -5.43 -5.37 2.94
N LEU A 43 -4.59 -4.49 2.39
CA LEU A 43 -4.14 -4.59 1.00
C LEU A 43 -3.30 -5.85 0.80
N ASP A 44 -2.49 -6.23 1.79
CA ASP A 44 -1.69 -7.45 1.74
C ASP A 44 -2.57 -8.69 1.81
N ASP A 45 -3.57 -8.72 2.69
CA ASP A 45 -4.55 -9.80 2.77
C ASP A 45 -5.31 -9.96 1.44
N GLN A 46 -5.73 -8.84 0.84
CA GLN A 46 -6.40 -8.85 -0.46
C GLN A 46 -5.49 -9.35 -1.59
N GLN A 47 -4.21 -8.95 -1.57
CA GLN A 47 -3.22 -9.41 -2.55
C GLN A 47 -2.99 -10.92 -2.42
N ILE A 48 -2.86 -11.44 -1.20
CA ILE A 48 -2.72 -12.87 -0.93
C ILE A 48 -3.94 -13.64 -1.44
N ALA A 49 -5.16 -13.17 -1.13
CA ALA A 49 -6.39 -13.79 -1.60
C ALA A 49 -6.46 -13.84 -3.14
N THR A 50 -6.04 -12.76 -3.80
CA THR A 50 -6.00 -12.68 -5.26
C THR A 50 -4.97 -13.66 -5.85
N LEU A 51 -3.77 -13.72 -5.27
CA LEU A 51 -2.72 -14.66 -5.69
C LEU A 51 -3.14 -16.12 -5.48
N ASN A 52 -3.84 -16.42 -4.38
CA ASN A 52 -4.39 -17.75 -4.11
C ASN A 52 -5.44 -18.14 -5.13
N ALA A 53 -6.36 -17.23 -5.48
CA ALA A 53 -7.34 -17.48 -6.54
C ALA A 53 -6.66 -17.77 -7.88
N MET A 54 -5.65 -16.98 -8.26
CA MET A 54 -4.87 -17.20 -9.49
C MET A 54 -4.11 -18.54 -9.47
N SER A 55 -3.53 -18.92 -8.33
CA SER A 55 -2.85 -20.21 -8.15
C SER A 55 -3.81 -21.39 -8.33
N GLN A 56 -5.02 -21.28 -7.79
CA GLN A 56 -6.06 -22.28 -7.99
C GLN A 56 -6.50 -22.35 -9.45
N THR A 57 -6.72 -21.22 -10.12
CA THR A 57 -7.04 -21.20 -11.55
C THR A 57 -5.93 -21.86 -12.38
N PHE A 58 -4.66 -21.56 -12.07
CA PHE A 58 -3.51 -22.20 -12.72
C PHE A 58 -3.53 -23.72 -12.52
N PHE A 59 -3.85 -24.20 -11.31
CA PHE A 59 -4.00 -25.63 -11.03
C PHE A 59 -5.13 -26.26 -11.84
N LEU A 60 -6.27 -25.59 -11.96
CA LEU A 60 -7.41 -26.08 -12.75
C LEU A 60 -7.06 -26.19 -14.25
N GLU A 61 -6.24 -25.28 -14.78
CA GLU A 61 -5.87 -25.28 -16.19
C GLU A 61 -4.69 -26.19 -16.53
N LYS A 62 -3.68 -26.27 -15.64
CA LYS A 62 -2.42 -26.98 -15.91
C LYS A 62 -2.28 -28.30 -15.15
N GLY A 63 -3.17 -28.59 -14.20
CA GLY A 63 -3.14 -29.79 -13.36
C GLY A 63 -2.05 -29.80 -12.28
N ALA A 64 -1.34 -28.69 -12.09
CA ALA A 64 -0.27 -28.55 -11.10
C ALA A 64 -0.23 -27.12 -10.56
N TYR A 65 0.15 -26.95 -9.30
CA TYR A 65 0.33 -25.61 -8.72
C TYR A 65 1.56 -24.92 -9.31
N PRO A 66 1.58 -23.58 -9.38
CA PRO A 66 2.75 -22.86 -9.83
C PRO A 66 3.94 -23.15 -8.90
N THR A 67 5.15 -23.09 -9.40
CA THR A 67 6.38 -23.26 -8.59
C THR A 67 6.81 -21.95 -7.93
N THR A 68 6.42 -20.81 -8.52
CA THR A 68 6.75 -19.46 -8.08
C THR A 68 5.70 -18.45 -8.55
N VAL A 69 5.62 -17.29 -7.88
CA VAL A 69 4.83 -16.12 -8.37
C VAL A 69 5.23 -15.73 -9.79
N THR A 70 6.51 -15.86 -10.14
CA THR A 70 7.00 -15.53 -11.49
C THR A 70 6.38 -16.44 -12.55
N GLN A 71 6.07 -17.69 -12.23
CA GLN A 71 5.38 -18.59 -13.16
C GLN A 71 3.94 -18.14 -13.42
N LEU A 72 3.23 -17.63 -12.40
CA LEU A 72 1.92 -17.01 -12.58
C LEU A 72 2.00 -15.78 -13.50
N ALA A 73 3.05 -14.98 -13.34
CA ALA A 73 3.28 -13.80 -14.16
C ALA A 73 3.65 -14.14 -15.62
N GLN A 74 4.44 -15.19 -15.83
CA GLN A 74 4.77 -15.70 -17.16
C GLN A 74 3.59 -16.37 -17.85
N ALA A 75 2.68 -16.97 -17.08
CA ALA A 75 1.43 -17.55 -17.57
C ALA A 75 0.28 -16.52 -17.69
N GLU A 76 0.61 -15.23 -17.70
CA GLU A 76 -0.32 -14.11 -17.95
C GLU A 76 -1.42 -13.90 -16.90
N TYR A 77 -1.36 -14.58 -15.75
CA TYR A 77 -2.26 -14.31 -14.62
C TYR A 77 -1.92 -13.01 -13.88
N LEU A 78 -0.69 -12.53 -14.04
CA LEU A 78 -0.24 -11.26 -13.50
C LEU A 78 0.44 -10.44 -14.60
N PRO A 79 0.26 -9.11 -14.63
CA PRO A 79 1.03 -8.24 -15.50
C PRO A 79 2.54 -8.43 -15.27
N TYR A 80 3.30 -8.65 -16.35
CA TYR A 80 4.74 -8.95 -16.32
C TYR A 80 5.54 -8.31 -17.48
N THR A 81 4.91 -7.41 -18.22
CA THR A 81 5.45 -6.82 -19.44
C THR A 81 6.42 -5.68 -19.14
N THR A 82 6.06 -4.79 -18.21
CA THR A 82 6.85 -3.59 -17.90
C THR A 82 7.91 -3.86 -16.83
N THR A 83 8.93 -3.01 -16.76
CA THR A 83 9.99 -3.12 -15.73
C THR A 83 9.41 -3.02 -14.32
N ASP A 84 8.41 -2.16 -14.10
CA ASP A 84 7.80 -1.97 -12.79
C ASP A 84 6.93 -3.16 -12.37
N GLU A 85 6.25 -3.80 -13.32
CA GLU A 85 5.54 -5.06 -13.09
C GLU A 85 6.49 -6.19 -12.66
N ARG A 86 7.63 -6.33 -13.33
CA ARG A 86 8.66 -7.32 -12.95
C ARG A 86 9.22 -7.04 -11.56
N ARG A 87 9.44 -5.76 -11.22
CA ARG A 87 9.86 -5.36 -9.86
C ARG A 87 8.81 -5.72 -8.83
N ARG A 88 7.53 -5.47 -9.12
CA ARG A 88 6.40 -5.84 -8.25
C ARG A 88 6.35 -7.36 -8.01
N VAL A 89 6.46 -8.17 -9.07
CA VAL A 89 6.48 -9.64 -8.95
C VAL A 89 7.71 -10.12 -8.17
N SER A 90 8.87 -9.50 -8.36
CA SER A 90 10.06 -9.79 -7.57
C SER A 90 9.86 -9.45 -6.08
N ALA A 91 9.25 -8.31 -5.79
CA ALA A 91 8.93 -7.89 -4.42
C ALA A 91 7.89 -8.83 -3.76
N MET A 92 6.93 -9.38 -4.51
CA MET A 92 5.99 -10.36 -3.97
C MET A 92 6.70 -11.63 -3.46
N ARG A 93 7.81 -12.05 -4.09
CA ARG A 93 8.61 -13.20 -3.64
C ARG A 93 9.31 -12.93 -2.31
N SER A 94 9.75 -11.70 -2.07
CA SER A 94 10.36 -11.34 -0.79
C SER A 94 9.30 -11.08 0.28
N LYS A 95 8.10 -10.63 -0.10
CA LYS A 95 7.01 -10.25 0.81
C LYS A 95 6.17 -11.43 1.33
N TYR A 96 5.89 -12.43 0.49
CA TYR A 96 5.02 -13.56 0.83
C TYR A 96 5.78 -14.87 0.90
N ASN A 97 5.33 -15.77 1.77
CA ASN A 97 5.69 -17.18 1.75
C ASN A 97 4.80 -17.90 0.74
N TYR A 98 5.35 -18.90 0.05
CA TYR A 98 4.63 -19.68 -0.95
C TYR A 98 4.88 -21.16 -0.78
N ASP A 99 3.81 -21.93 -0.59
CA ASP A 99 3.86 -23.39 -0.55
C ASP A 99 3.48 -23.97 -1.93
N ARG A 100 4.43 -24.68 -2.54
CA ARG A 100 4.29 -25.30 -3.86
C ARG A 100 3.39 -26.53 -3.87
N THR A 101 3.20 -27.15 -2.71
CA THR A 101 2.40 -28.37 -2.57
C THR A 101 0.93 -28.04 -2.53
N THR A 102 0.58 -26.94 -1.86
CA THR A 102 -0.80 -26.50 -1.65
C THR A 102 -1.20 -25.32 -2.55
N GLY A 103 -0.22 -24.65 -3.17
CA GLY A 103 -0.45 -23.47 -4.00
C GLY A 103 -0.83 -22.22 -3.22
N VAL A 104 -0.60 -22.20 -1.90
CA VAL A 104 -1.06 -21.14 -1.00
C VAL A 104 0.05 -20.13 -0.72
N PHE A 105 -0.30 -18.85 -0.88
CA PHE A 105 0.46 -17.70 -0.44
C PHE A 105 0.06 -17.33 0.99
N THR A 106 1.05 -17.04 1.83
CA THR A 106 0.86 -16.59 3.22
C THR A 106 1.75 -15.38 3.50
N LYS A 107 1.33 -14.55 4.46
CA LYS A 107 2.16 -13.43 4.94
C LYS A 107 3.41 -13.99 5.62
N LYS A 108 4.52 -13.29 5.47
CA LYS A 108 5.75 -13.57 6.23
C LYS A 108 5.66 -13.09 7.66
#